data_AF-A0A502L8Y8-F1
#
_entry.id   AF-A0A502L8Y8-F1
#
_cell.length_a   1.000
_cell.length_b   1.000
_cell.length_c   1.000
_cell.angle_alpha   90.00
_cell.angle_beta   90.00
_cell.angle_gamma   90.00
#
_symmetry.space_group_name_H-M   'P 1'
#
loop_
_entity.id
_entity.type
_entity.pdbx_description
1 polymer ?
#
loop_
_entity_poly.entity_id
_entity_poly.type
_entity_poly.pdbx_seq_one_letter_code
_entity_poly.pdbx_strand_id
1 'polypeptide(L)'
;MKNTILVNRNAIYRKNNFICVGTFKKYPIYMGIDKLSFVSKIIPAEEFWGVYKKFNKLKQVRSGKYEICSIKVKHYRCGIKITSMKNPDFYLLLSYDFPRKLNEPRVRFELSPQYAKNRDIPNVIKWLKKHIGVEVIDMLLQTSRVTRIDLTLDVHSKRFLRNYYFSIPNARTGQNFLGNEDDCKNNYAIGSQRSSSYLLVYEKLKFQEVEDVYQNNLIVKREHIKRSITRLELRIKPPYQQPLFLSEVSMLENPFSRILIYRRNKIASQFKDFLPYIKEEKSIPLAVKSYLQAKVDDDTKVNRNLRLKTNRCLEKCKSKFILNIDWSKYPDIIDNSIGYFTQTSLR
;
A
#
# COMPACT_ATOMS: atom_id res chain seq x y z
N MET A 1 -9.36 34.77 15.01
CA MET A 1 -8.82 33.49 14.50
C MET A 1 -9.69 32.27 14.86
N LYS A 2 -11.03 32.30 14.70
CA LYS A 2 -11.93 31.24 15.25
C LYS A 2 -12.25 30.05 14.31
N ASN A 3 -11.54 29.83 13.19
CA ASN A 3 -11.97 28.87 12.15
C ASN A 3 -10.83 28.16 11.38
N THR A 4 -9.68 27.98 12.02
CA THR A 4 -8.51 27.33 11.44
C THR A 4 -8.17 26.06 12.21
N ILE A 5 -7.72 25.03 11.50
CA ILE A 5 -7.23 23.79 12.10
C ILE A 5 -5.86 23.44 11.51
N LEU A 6 -5.15 22.55 12.19
CA LEU A 6 -3.91 21.98 11.69
C LEU A 6 -4.18 20.66 10.96
N VAL A 7 -3.58 20.51 9.78
CA VAL A 7 -3.58 19.26 9.01
C VAL A 7 -2.14 18.82 8.79
N ASN A 8 -1.87 17.53 9.02
CA ASN A 8 -0.55 16.96 8.73
C ASN A 8 -0.21 17.15 7.24
N ARG A 9 0.94 17.77 6.95
CA ARG A 9 1.39 18.07 5.58
C ARG A 9 1.47 16.82 4.68
N ASN A 10 1.77 15.65 5.25
CA ASN A 10 1.84 14.37 4.53
C ASN A 10 0.46 13.79 4.19
N ALA A 11 -0.60 14.33 4.78
CA ALA A 11 -1.97 13.91 4.52
C ALA A 11 -2.62 14.66 3.33
N ILE A 12 -1.97 15.72 2.83
CA ILE A 12 -2.46 16.53 1.71
C ILE A 12 -1.99 15.92 0.38
N TYR A 13 -2.95 15.72 -0.54
CA TYR A 13 -2.68 15.20 -1.87
C TYR A 13 -1.59 15.98 -2.60
N ARG A 14 -0.63 15.26 -3.19
CA ARG A 14 0.05 15.75 -4.39
C ARG A 14 -0.86 15.42 -5.57
N LYS A 15 -1.36 16.45 -6.25
CA LYS A 15 -2.35 16.35 -7.35
C LYS A 15 -1.95 15.39 -8.47
N ASN A 16 -0.69 15.02 -8.57
CA ASN A 16 -0.10 14.42 -9.75
C ASN A 16 -0.26 12.89 -9.83
N ASN A 17 -0.52 12.20 -8.70
CA ASN A 17 -0.42 10.72 -8.62
C ASN A 17 -1.73 10.03 -8.19
N PHE A 18 -2.82 10.79 -8.06
CA PHE A 18 -4.11 10.26 -7.62
C PHE A 18 -5.19 10.56 -8.65
N ILE A 19 -5.75 9.51 -9.26
CA ILE A 19 -6.78 9.62 -10.31
C ILE A 19 -8.14 9.28 -9.73
N CYS A 20 -9.17 10.04 -10.12
CA CYS A 20 -10.55 9.72 -9.78
C CYS A 20 -11.01 8.47 -10.55
N VAL A 21 -11.16 7.37 -9.82
CA VAL A 21 -11.49 6.04 -10.35
C VAL A 21 -12.93 5.63 -10.09
N GLY A 22 -13.79 6.56 -9.68
CA GLY A 22 -15.21 6.28 -9.48
C GLY A 22 -15.71 6.79 -8.14
N THR A 23 -16.65 6.06 -7.55
CA THR A 23 -17.45 6.59 -6.44
C THR A 23 -17.85 5.54 -5.41
N PHE A 24 -17.93 5.95 -4.16
CA PHE A 24 -18.67 5.24 -3.12
C PHE A 24 -19.94 6.03 -2.78
N LYS A 25 -21.11 5.52 -3.17
CA LYS A 25 -22.37 6.29 -3.21
C LYS A 25 -22.19 7.52 -4.11
N LYS A 26 -22.20 8.73 -3.54
CA LYS A 26 -21.94 10.01 -4.23
C LYS A 26 -20.54 10.58 -3.99
N TYR A 27 -19.71 9.89 -3.19
CA TYR A 27 -18.41 10.39 -2.80
C TYR A 27 -17.34 9.87 -3.76
N PRO A 28 -16.47 10.74 -4.28
CA PRO A 28 -15.42 10.32 -5.20
C PRO A 28 -14.41 9.40 -4.51
N ILE A 29 -13.87 8.48 -5.30
CA ILE A 29 -12.77 7.58 -4.94
C ILE A 29 -11.56 7.96 -5.79
N TYR A 30 -10.44 8.24 -5.14
CA TYR A 30 -9.17 8.47 -5.82
C TYR A 30 -8.22 7.31 -5.58
N MET A 31 -7.52 6.87 -6.63
CA MET A 31 -6.55 5.78 -6.53
C MET A 31 -5.13 6.25 -6.84
N GLY A 32 -4.14 5.68 -6.16
CA GLY A 32 -2.72 5.90 -6.44
C GLY A 32 -1.83 4.77 -5.90
N ILE A 33 -0.53 4.86 -6.18
CA ILE A 33 0.48 3.89 -5.72
C ILE A 33 1.30 4.49 -4.57
N ASP A 34 1.17 3.90 -3.38
CA ASP A 34 1.84 4.37 -2.16
C ASP A 34 3.28 3.88 -2.08
N LYS A 35 3.50 2.60 -2.43
CA LYS A 35 4.82 1.96 -2.40
C LYS A 35 4.98 0.99 -3.55
N LEU A 36 6.18 0.95 -4.11
CA LEU A 36 6.64 -0.05 -5.07
C LEU A 36 7.99 -0.60 -4.60
N SER A 37 8.14 -1.93 -4.65
CA SER A 37 9.42 -2.59 -4.41
C SER A 37 9.58 -3.76 -5.35
N PHE A 38 10.73 -3.86 -6.00
CA PHE A 38 11.05 -4.92 -6.94
C PHE A 38 12.49 -5.38 -6.77
N VAL A 39 12.76 -6.60 -7.21
CA VAL A 39 14.09 -7.21 -7.16
C VAL A 39 14.49 -7.61 -8.58
N SER A 40 15.65 -7.13 -8.98
CA SER A 40 16.30 -7.39 -10.27
C SER A 40 17.36 -8.46 -10.12
N LYS A 41 17.42 -9.40 -11.05
CA LYS A 41 18.52 -10.35 -11.13
C LYS A 41 19.68 -9.71 -11.89
N ILE A 42 20.91 -10.03 -11.52
CA ILE A 42 22.07 -9.68 -12.35
C ILE A 42 22.33 -10.85 -13.28
N ILE A 43 22.32 -10.58 -14.59
CA ILE A 43 22.54 -11.56 -15.64
C ILE A 43 23.62 -11.02 -16.59
N PRO A 44 24.68 -11.78 -16.87
CA PRO A 44 24.96 -13.09 -16.30
C PRO A 44 25.45 -12.99 -14.84
N ALA A 45 25.30 -14.05 -14.05
CA ALA A 45 25.50 -13.98 -12.60
C ALA A 45 26.96 -13.64 -12.23
N GLU A 46 27.93 -14.09 -13.03
CA GLU A 46 29.36 -13.85 -12.88
C GLU A 46 29.76 -12.37 -12.90
N GLU A 47 28.96 -11.50 -13.54
CA GLU A 47 29.25 -10.06 -13.62
C GLU A 47 28.87 -9.28 -12.35
N PHE A 48 28.29 -9.94 -11.35
CA PHE A 48 27.75 -9.26 -10.16
C PHE A 48 28.77 -8.40 -9.42
N TRP A 49 30.04 -8.82 -9.41
CA TRP A 49 31.11 -8.06 -8.80
C TRP A 49 31.30 -6.69 -9.44
N GLY A 50 31.25 -6.62 -10.77
CA GLY A 50 31.35 -5.37 -11.52
C GLY A 50 30.19 -4.45 -11.19
N VAL A 51 28.97 -4.99 -11.23
CA VAL A 51 27.74 -4.25 -10.91
C VAL A 51 27.77 -3.70 -9.47
N TYR A 52 28.07 -4.53 -8.47
CA TYR A 52 28.11 -4.08 -7.08
C TYR A 52 29.25 -3.11 -6.77
N LYS A 53 30.41 -3.25 -7.44
CA LYS A 53 31.49 -2.25 -7.34
C LYS A 53 30.98 -0.88 -7.81
N LYS A 54 30.23 -0.82 -8.90
CA LYS A 54 29.62 0.44 -9.39
C LYS A 54 28.60 1.01 -8.39
N PHE A 55 27.74 0.18 -7.79
CA PHE A 55 26.85 0.64 -6.71
C PHE A 55 27.62 1.17 -5.49
N ASN A 56 28.68 0.50 -5.07
CA ASN A 56 29.52 0.99 -3.96
C ASN A 56 30.16 2.34 -4.28
N LYS A 57 30.58 2.57 -5.52
CA LYS A 57 31.13 3.88 -5.96
C LYS A 57 30.10 5.01 -5.86
N LEU A 58 28.80 4.73 -5.99
CA LEU A 58 27.77 5.78 -5.83
C LEU A 58 27.84 6.48 -4.47
N LYS A 59 28.26 5.78 -3.42
CA LYS A 59 28.40 6.32 -2.06
C LYS A 59 29.41 7.47 -1.97
N GLN A 60 30.30 7.58 -2.95
CA GLN A 60 31.35 8.61 -3.03
C GLN A 60 31.02 9.70 -4.06
N VAL A 61 29.94 9.54 -4.83
CA VAL A 61 29.56 10.51 -5.86
C VAL A 61 29.02 11.77 -5.21
N ARG A 62 29.66 12.91 -5.47
CA ARG A 62 29.11 14.23 -5.16
C ARG A 62 28.12 14.62 -6.26
N SER A 63 26.88 14.90 -5.88
CA SER A 63 25.86 15.37 -6.81
C SER A 63 25.18 16.63 -6.30
N GLY A 64 25.08 17.67 -7.13
CA GLY A 64 24.25 18.84 -6.83
C GLY A 64 22.74 18.60 -6.98
N LYS A 65 22.33 17.39 -7.42
CA LYS A 65 20.91 17.04 -7.64
C LYS A 65 20.37 16.05 -6.60
N TYR A 66 21.24 15.18 -6.08
CA TYR A 66 20.86 14.11 -5.19
C TYR A 66 21.79 14.04 -3.99
N GLU A 67 21.21 13.80 -2.83
CA GLU A 67 21.92 13.35 -1.64
C GLU A 67 21.97 11.81 -1.65
N ILE A 68 23.15 11.25 -1.39
CA ILE A 68 23.38 9.80 -1.37
C ILE A 68 23.88 9.40 0.02
N CYS A 69 23.11 8.55 0.69
CA CYS A 69 23.43 8.06 2.02
C CYS A 69 23.55 6.54 2.04
N SER A 70 24.55 6.02 2.74
CA SER A 70 24.56 4.61 3.12
C SER A 70 23.60 4.40 4.28
N ILE A 71 22.76 3.37 4.21
CA ILE A 71 21.80 3.06 5.27
C ILE A 71 21.85 1.58 5.66
N LYS A 72 21.50 1.29 6.91
CA LYS A 72 21.26 -0.09 7.36
C LYS A 72 19.91 -0.57 6.85
N VAL A 73 19.88 -1.79 6.31
CA VAL A 73 18.65 -2.45 5.84
C VAL A 73 18.60 -3.86 6.42
N LYS A 74 17.39 -4.34 6.72
CA LYS A 74 17.20 -5.56 7.52
C LYS A 74 17.67 -6.86 6.85
N HIS A 75 17.53 -6.93 5.52
CA HIS A 75 17.69 -8.18 4.76
C HIS A 75 18.85 -8.18 3.78
N TYR A 76 19.62 -7.09 3.73
CA TYR A 76 20.74 -6.94 2.81
C TYR A 76 21.92 -6.33 3.54
N ARG A 77 23.14 -6.69 3.12
CA ARG A 77 24.37 -6.14 3.72
C ARG A 77 24.64 -4.69 3.32
N CYS A 78 24.17 -4.26 2.15
CA CYS A 78 24.35 -2.91 1.64
C CYS A 78 23.00 -2.25 1.35
N GLY A 79 22.85 -1.00 1.79
CA GLY A 79 21.72 -0.12 1.48
C GLY A 79 22.20 1.26 1.06
N ILE A 80 21.61 1.81 0.00
CA ILE A 80 21.87 3.16 -0.50
C ILE A 80 20.55 3.90 -0.65
N LYS A 81 20.39 5.02 0.05
CA LYS A 81 19.27 5.94 -0.12
C LYS A 81 19.69 7.10 -1.01
N ILE A 82 18.94 7.33 -2.08
CA ILE A 82 19.14 8.44 -3.02
C ILE A 82 17.94 9.38 -2.86
N THR A 83 18.17 10.57 -2.33
CA THR A 83 17.13 11.58 -2.07
C THR A 83 17.29 12.75 -3.04
N SER A 84 16.19 13.21 -3.64
CA SER A 84 16.23 14.40 -4.51
C SER A 84 16.36 15.67 -3.66
N MET A 85 17.35 16.52 -3.95
CA MET A 85 17.50 17.81 -3.28
C MET A 85 16.33 18.76 -3.57
N LYS A 86 15.67 18.60 -4.74
CA LYS A 86 14.48 19.39 -5.14
C LYS A 86 13.15 18.84 -4.62
N ASN A 87 13.14 17.60 -4.16
CA ASN A 87 11.97 16.94 -3.58
C ASN A 87 12.40 15.92 -2.52
N PRO A 88 12.75 16.38 -1.30
CA PRO A 88 13.28 15.50 -0.25
C PRO A 88 12.32 14.41 0.22
N ASP A 89 11.02 14.58 0.00
CA ASP A 89 10.00 13.57 0.35
C ASP A 89 10.04 12.35 -0.59
N PHE A 90 10.62 12.49 -1.78
CA PHE A 90 10.86 11.39 -2.71
C PHE A 90 12.29 10.87 -2.60
N TYR A 91 12.42 9.56 -2.43
CA TYR A 91 13.70 8.87 -2.45
C TYR A 91 13.58 7.51 -3.15
N LEU A 92 14.73 7.06 -3.68
CA LEU A 92 14.94 5.70 -4.16
C LEU A 92 15.89 4.98 -3.20
N LEU A 93 15.49 3.80 -2.74
CA LEU A 93 16.31 2.91 -1.96
C LEU A 93 16.81 1.77 -2.84
N LEU A 94 18.12 1.52 -2.78
CA LEU A 94 18.78 0.37 -3.38
C LEU A 94 19.29 -0.53 -2.27
N SER A 95 19.11 -1.83 -2.39
CA SER A 95 19.65 -2.81 -1.43
C SER A 95 20.18 -4.04 -2.14
N TYR A 96 21.36 -4.50 -1.74
CA TYR A 96 22.02 -5.66 -2.35
C TYR A 96 22.97 -6.32 -1.36
N ASP A 97 23.30 -7.57 -1.63
CA ASP A 97 24.21 -8.34 -0.80
C ASP A 97 25.61 -8.34 -1.41
N PHE A 98 26.63 -8.05 -0.60
CA PHE A 98 28.03 -8.09 -1.02
C PHE A 98 28.85 -9.27 -0.42
N PRO A 99 28.38 -10.54 -0.44
CA PRO A 99 29.21 -11.69 -0.06
C PRO A 99 30.01 -12.23 -1.25
N ARG A 100 31.04 -13.03 -0.94
CA ARG A 100 32.04 -13.51 -1.91
C ARG A 100 31.52 -14.55 -2.92
N LYS A 101 30.34 -15.16 -2.70
CA LYS A 101 29.62 -16.00 -3.67
C LYS A 101 28.11 -15.89 -3.42
N LEU A 102 27.35 -15.50 -4.44
CA LEU A 102 25.89 -15.61 -4.47
C LEU A 102 25.52 -16.49 -5.66
N ASN A 103 24.70 -17.51 -5.44
CA ASN A 103 24.16 -18.32 -6.55
C ASN A 103 23.17 -17.50 -7.39
N GLU A 104 22.54 -16.47 -6.80
CA GLU A 104 21.60 -15.58 -7.48
C GLU A 104 21.81 -14.12 -7.01
N PRO A 105 22.77 -13.39 -7.61
CA PRO A 105 23.02 -11.99 -7.29
C PRO A 105 21.84 -11.12 -7.71
N ARG A 106 21.43 -10.21 -6.81
CA ARG A 106 20.18 -9.46 -6.93
C ARG A 106 20.32 -8.05 -6.36
N VAL A 107 19.62 -7.10 -6.98
CA VAL A 107 19.47 -5.73 -6.47
C VAL A 107 17.99 -5.47 -6.22
N ARG A 108 17.67 -4.96 -5.04
CA ARG A 108 16.33 -4.53 -4.67
C ARG A 108 16.21 -3.03 -4.81
N PHE A 109 15.12 -2.60 -5.44
CA PHE A 109 14.70 -1.22 -5.54
C PHE A 109 13.46 -1.01 -4.68
N GLU A 110 13.40 0.07 -3.91
CA GLU A 110 12.19 0.52 -3.24
C GLU A 110 11.98 2.03 -3.41
N LEU A 111 10.74 2.43 -3.66
CA LEU A 111 10.33 3.83 -3.74
C LEU A 111 8.87 3.98 -3.32
N SER A 112 8.46 5.20 -3.04
CA SER A 112 7.06 5.57 -2.79
C SER A 112 6.56 6.56 -3.86
N PRO A 113 5.95 6.05 -4.95
CA PRO A 113 5.55 6.88 -6.10
C PRO A 113 4.64 8.04 -5.71
N GLN A 114 3.80 7.89 -4.69
CA GLN A 114 2.93 8.98 -4.21
C GLN A 114 3.65 10.28 -3.86
N TYR A 115 4.95 10.23 -3.50
CA TYR A 115 5.75 11.41 -3.18
C TYR A 115 6.51 11.96 -4.40
N ALA A 116 6.58 11.21 -5.51
CA ALA A 116 7.25 11.64 -6.73
C ALA A 116 6.45 12.73 -7.46
N LYS A 117 7.15 13.66 -8.11
CA LYS A 117 6.64 14.48 -9.21
C LYS A 117 6.91 13.76 -10.53
N ASN A 118 6.24 14.15 -11.61
CA ASN A 118 6.28 13.49 -12.92
C ASN A 118 7.70 13.21 -13.46
N ARG A 119 8.69 14.04 -13.11
CA ARG A 119 10.08 13.89 -13.57
C ARG A 119 11.02 13.25 -12.54
N ASP A 120 10.60 13.01 -11.31
CA ASP A 120 11.51 12.54 -10.26
C ASP A 120 12.03 11.12 -10.53
N ILE A 121 11.14 10.18 -10.87
CA ILE A 121 11.52 8.80 -11.22
C ILE A 121 12.38 8.79 -12.50
N PRO A 122 11.97 9.38 -13.64
CA PRO A 122 12.83 9.44 -14.83
C PRO A 122 14.19 10.06 -14.56
N ASN A 123 14.26 11.13 -13.76
CA ASN A 123 15.51 11.83 -13.48
C ASN A 123 16.45 10.99 -12.62
N VAL A 124 15.95 10.27 -11.60
CA VAL A 124 16.82 9.44 -10.74
C VAL A 124 17.32 8.23 -11.51
N ILE A 125 16.49 7.64 -12.38
CA ILE A 125 16.94 6.54 -13.25
C ILE A 125 17.96 7.03 -14.29
N LYS A 126 17.73 8.17 -14.95
CA LYS A 126 18.71 8.78 -15.86
C LYS A 126 20.04 9.07 -15.14
N TRP A 127 19.97 9.52 -13.88
CA TRP A 127 21.17 9.72 -13.06
C TRP A 127 21.89 8.41 -12.75
N LEU A 128 21.16 7.34 -12.41
CA LEU A 128 21.74 6.01 -12.23
C LEU A 128 22.41 5.49 -13.50
N LYS A 129 21.76 5.62 -14.66
CA LYS A 129 22.32 5.25 -15.97
C LYS A 129 23.66 5.95 -16.23
N LYS A 130 23.77 7.24 -15.88
CA LYS A 130 25.02 8.00 -16.03
C LYS A 130 26.17 7.46 -15.15
N HIS A 131 25.89 6.97 -13.94
CA HIS A 131 26.93 6.60 -12.98
C HIS A 131 27.21 5.10 -12.89
N ILE A 132 26.25 4.25 -13.26
CA ILE A 132 26.40 2.78 -13.27
C ILE A 132 26.59 2.26 -14.72
N GLY A 133 26.03 2.96 -15.70
CA GLY A 133 25.98 2.52 -17.09
C GLY A 133 24.55 2.19 -17.52
N VAL A 134 24.24 2.54 -18.76
CA VAL A 134 22.92 2.38 -19.36
C VAL A 134 22.51 0.91 -19.39
N GLU A 135 23.36 0.06 -19.97
CA GLU A 135 23.14 -1.39 -20.10
C GLU A 135 22.85 -2.08 -18.77
N VAL A 136 23.63 -1.75 -17.71
CA VAL A 136 23.44 -2.35 -16.39
C VAL A 136 22.07 -1.98 -15.81
N ILE A 137 21.69 -0.70 -15.88
CA ILE A 137 20.39 -0.27 -15.34
C ILE A 137 19.23 -0.83 -16.17
N ASP A 138 19.36 -0.87 -17.49
CA ASP A 138 18.31 -1.41 -18.35
C ASP A 138 18.12 -2.92 -18.16
N MET A 139 19.22 -3.68 -18.06
CA MET A 139 19.17 -5.10 -17.69
C MET A 139 18.49 -5.30 -16.32
N LEU A 140 18.84 -4.51 -15.31
CA LEU A 140 18.21 -4.62 -13.99
C LEU A 140 16.70 -4.33 -14.08
N LEU A 141 16.28 -3.31 -14.83
CA LEU A 141 14.86 -2.97 -14.97
C LEU A 141 14.08 -4.04 -15.76
N GLN A 142 14.65 -4.58 -16.84
CA GLN A 142 14.03 -5.63 -17.65
C GLN A 142 13.88 -6.95 -16.88
N THR A 143 14.83 -7.30 -16.03
CA THR A 143 14.80 -8.52 -15.19
C THR A 143 14.05 -8.34 -13.87
N SER A 144 13.39 -7.20 -13.67
CA SER A 144 12.77 -6.83 -12.39
C SER A 144 11.49 -7.59 -12.13
N ARG A 145 11.43 -8.28 -10.99
CA ARG A 145 10.21 -8.87 -10.45
C ARG A 145 9.67 -8.02 -9.31
N VAL A 146 8.40 -7.67 -9.35
CA VAL A 146 7.72 -6.96 -8.26
C VAL A 146 7.63 -7.85 -7.02
N THR A 147 8.04 -7.30 -5.88
CA THR A 147 7.98 -7.97 -4.57
C THR A 147 6.95 -7.35 -3.64
N ARG A 148 6.57 -6.09 -3.88
CA ARG A 148 5.50 -5.38 -3.18
C ARG A 148 4.98 -4.24 -4.04
N ILE A 149 3.66 -4.11 -4.12
CA ILE A 149 2.99 -2.90 -4.57
C ILE A 149 1.88 -2.58 -3.56
N ASP A 150 1.81 -1.34 -3.11
CA ASP A 150 0.76 -0.85 -2.23
C ASP A 150 -0.13 0.09 -3.03
N LEU A 151 -1.33 -0.37 -3.35
CA LEU A 151 -2.35 0.43 -4.00
C LEU A 151 -3.22 1.11 -2.94
N THR A 152 -3.58 2.36 -3.19
CA THR A 152 -4.42 3.13 -2.26
C THR A 152 -5.72 3.54 -2.92
N LEU A 153 -6.82 3.47 -2.17
CA LEU A 153 -8.09 4.10 -2.50
C LEU A 153 -8.46 5.08 -1.40
N ASP A 154 -8.68 6.32 -1.79
CA ASP A 154 -9.11 7.36 -0.89
C ASP A 154 -10.57 7.69 -1.12
N VAL A 155 -11.39 7.44 -0.10
CA VAL A 155 -12.83 7.70 -0.10
C VAL A 155 -13.09 8.99 0.66
N HIS A 156 -13.60 10.01 -0.04
CA HIS A 156 -13.89 11.33 0.52
C HIS A 156 -15.24 11.36 1.24
N SER A 157 -15.36 10.71 2.39
CA SER A 157 -16.62 10.57 3.12
C SER A 157 -16.45 10.65 4.64
N LYS A 158 -17.20 11.57 5.27
CA LYS A 158 -17.19 11.82 6.72
C LYS A 158 -17.57 10.62 7.60
N ARG A 159 -18.25 9.62 7.05
CA ARG A 159 -18.81 8.49 7.83
C ARG A 159 -18.48 7.13 7.23
N PHE A 160 -17.52 7.03 6.31
CA PHE A 160 -17.21 5.77 5.67
C PHE A 160 -16.70 4.76 6.70
N LEU A 161 -15.57 5.07 7.34
CA LEU A 161 -14.96 4.16 8.31
C LEU A 161 -15.90 3.77 9.46
N ARG A 162 -16.67 4.72 10.02
CA ARG A 162 -17.59 4.48 11.14
C ARG A 162 -18.77 3.55 10.81
N ASN A 163 -19.16 3.45 9.54
CA ASN A 163 -20.37 2.72 9.13
C ASN A 163 -20.11 1.31 8.60
N TYR A 164 -18.84 0.96 8.34
CA TYR A 164 -18.50 -0.30 7.70
C TYR A 164 -17.44 -1.12 8.45
N TYR A 165 -17.52 -2.43 8.29
CA TYR A 165 -16.44 -3.39 8.53
C TYR A 165 -15.89 -3.86 7.18
N PHE A 166 -14.60 -4.22 7.15
CA PHE A 166 -13.90 -4.67 5.94
C PHE A 166 -13.39 -6.09 6.14
N SER A 167 -13.27 -6.85 5.04
CA SER A 167 -12.70 -8.19 5.08
C SER A 167 -12.04 -8.55 3.76
N ILE A 168 -11.00 -9.37 3.84
CA ILE A 168 -10.46 -10.14 2.72
C ILE A 168 -10.87 -11.61 2.96
N PRO A 169 -11.41 -12.32 1.96
CA PRO A 169 -11.71 -13.75 2.07
C PRO A 169 -10.52 -14.53 2.60
N ASN A 170 -10.78 -15.47 3.52
CA ASN A 170 -9.78 -16.36 4.12
C ASN A 170 -8.67 -15.65 4.92
N ALA A 171 -8.78 -14.35 5.22
CA ALA A 171 -7.84 -13.66 6.08
C ALA A 171 -7.82 -14.28 7.48
N ARG A 172 -6.69 -14.89 7.86
CA ARG A 172 -6.52 -15.58 9.15
C ARG A 172 -6.13 -14.66 10.30
N THR A 173 -5.79 -13.42 9.99
CA THR A 173 -5.43 -12.40 10.97
C THR A 173 -6.11 -11.10 10.60
N GLY A 174 -6.37 -10.27 11.59
CA GLY A 174 -6.81 -8.90 11.43
C GLY A 174 -6.77 -8.24 12.79
N GLN A 175 -6.82 -6.91 12.84
CA GLN A 175 -6.90 -6.12 14.04
C GLN A 175 -7.86 -4.96 13.77
N ASN A 176 -8.61 -4.60 14.80
CA ASN A 176 -9.65 -3.60 14.73
C ASN A 176 -9.42 -2.59 15.85
N PHE A 177 -8.86 -1.44 15.50
CA PHE A 177 -8.38 -0.43 16.45
C PHE A 177 -9.40 0.70 16.64
N LEU A 178 -10.69 0.41 16.49
CA LEU A 178 -11.73 1.42 16.62
C LEU A 178 -11.79 1.94 18.05
N GLY A 179 -11.59 3.25 18.20
CA GLY A 179 -11.58 3.90 19.51
C GLY A 179 -10.19 4.02 20.12
N ASN A 180 -9.13 3.60 19.42
CA ASN A 180 -7.77 3.95 19.82
C ASN A 180 -7.49 5.41 19.40
N GLU A 181 -7.40 6.31 20.38
CA GLU A 181 -7.15 7.73 20.16
C GLU A 181 -5.73 7.99 19.61
N ASP A 182 -4.78 7.11 19.92
CA ASP A 182 -3.34 7.34 19.71
C ASP A 182 -2.83 7.06 18.29
N ASP A 183 -3.49 6.20 17.50
CA ASP A 183 -2.84 5.73 16.27
C ASP A 183 -3.39 6.36 14.99
N CYS A 184 -2.59 7.26 14.41
CA CYS A 184 -2.83 7.91 13.11
C CYS A 184 -2.81 6.98 11.90
N LYS A 185 -2.65 5.66 12.07
CA LYS A 185 -2.30 4.76 10.97
C LYS A 185 -3.11 3.47 10.86
N ASN A 186 -3.83 3.03 11.88
CA ASN A 186 -4.55 1.77 11.80
C ASN A 186 -5.91 1.90 12.47
N ASN A 187 -6.99 1.90 11.69
CA ASN A 187 -8.32 1.64 12.25
C ASN A 187 -8.72 0.18 11.99
N TYR A 188 -8.32 -0.35 10.83
CA TYR A 188 -8.38 -1.77 10.51
C TYR A 188 -7.08 -2.22 9.87
N ALA A 189 -6.59 -3.37 10.31
CA ALA A 189 -5.61 -4.16 9.60
C ALA A 189 -6.21 -5.54 9.30
N ILE A 190 -6.17 -6.01 8.07
CA ILE A 190 -6.77 -7.29 7.66
C ILE A 190 -5.76 -8.08 6.85
N GLY A 191 -5.54 -9.33 7.24
CA GLY A 191 -4.48 -10.18 6.72
C GLY A 191 -3.18 -10.03 7.51
N SER A 192 -2.15 -10.76 7.10
CA SER A 192 -0.82 -10.68 7.70
C SER A 192 0.06 -9.76 6.85
N GLN A 193 0.93 -8.97 7.47
CA GLN A 193 1.91 -8.20 6.70
C GLN A 193 2.84 -9.09 5.86
N ARG A 194 2.93 -10.39 6.17
CA ARG A 194 3.72 -11.40 5.43
C ARG A 194 2.93 -12.07 4.29
N SER A 195 1.59 -11.99 4.27
CA SER A 195 0.77 -12.62 3.22
C SER A 195 0.83 -11.88 1.89
N SER A 196 0.32 -12.54 0.83
CA SER A 196 0.20 -11.99 -0.52
C SER A 196 -0.72 -10.76 -0.60
N SER A 197 -1.67 -10.64 0.31
CA SER A 197 -2.53 -9.47 0.45
C SER A 197 -2.61 -9.03 1.91
N TYR A 198 -2.58 -7.72 2.12
CA TYR A 198 -2.77 -7.09 3.42
C TYR A 198 -3.46 -5.74 3.23
N LEU A 199 -4.57 -5.52 3.92
CA LEU A 199 -5.37 -4.31 3.80
C LEU A 199 -5.27 -3.50 5.10
N LEU A 200 -4.89 -2.23 4.97
CA LEU A 200 -5.06 -1.22 5.99
C LEU A 200 -6.23 -0.32 5.62
N VAL A 201 -7.08 -0.01 6.59
CA VAL A 201 -8.12 1.02 6.44
C VAL A 201 -8.01 2.00 7.58
N TYR A 202 -7.85 3.29 7.26
CA TYR A 202 -7.65 4.33 8.27
C TYR A 202 -8.12 5.71 7.81
N GLU A 203 -8.42 6.57 8.77
CA GLU A 203 -8.60 8.00 8.50
C GLU A 203 -7.24 8.62 8.15
N LYS A 204 -7.02 8.94 6.88
CA LYS A 204 -5.78 9.55 6.38
C LYS A 204 -5.66 11.02 6.81
N LEU A 205 -6.77 11.74 6.77
CA LEU A 205 -6.85 13.09 7.33
C LEU A 205 -7.53 13.01 8.70
N LYS A 206 -6.74 13.17 9.76
CA LYS A 206 -7.22 13.48 11.10
C LYS A 206 -7.14 14.99 11.31
N PHE A 207 -8.19 15.57 11.87
CA PHE A 207 -8.24 16.98 12.22
C PHE A 207 -7.98 17.10 13.73
N GLN A 208 -6.96 17.85 14.13
CA GLN A 208 -6.68 18.15 15.54
C GLN A 208 -7.08 19.61 15.83
N GLU A 209 -7.85 19.83 16.90
CA GLU A 209 -8.05 21.16 17.47
C GLU A 209 -6.79 21.54 18.26
N VAL A 210 -6.37 22.82 18.15
CA VAL A 210 -5.02 23.23 18.54
C VAL A 210 -4.97 23.64 20.00
N GLU A 211 -4.06 23.01 20.75
CA GLU A 211 -3.22 23.76 21.71
C GLU A 211 -1.72 23.60 21.48
N ASP A 212 -1.21 22.72 20.60
CA ASP A 212 0.23 22.69 20.36
C ASP A 212 0.68 22.07 19.03
N VAL A 213 1.91 22.44 18.62
CA VAL A 213 2.78 21.87 17.56
C VAL A 213 2.72 22.50 16.16
N TYR A 214 3.62 23.47 15.94
CA TYR A 214 4.03 24.02 14.64
C TYR A 214 5.42 23.51 14.21
N GLN A 215 5.48 22.42 13.43
CA GLN A 215 6.60 22.13 12.52
C GLN A 215 6.17 21.35 11.27
N ASN A 216 5.19 20.45 11.38
CA ASN A 216 4.77 19.55 10.27
C ASN A 216 3.32 19.73 9.79
N ASN A 217 2.65 20.78 10.25
CA ASN A 217 1.22 20.98 10.06
C ASN A 217 0.94 22.23 9.20
N LEU A 218 -0.05 22.12 8.31
CA LEU A 218 -0.56 23.22 7.49
C LEU A 218 -1.83 23.79 8.13
N ILE A 219 -1.91 25.12 8.22
CA ILE A 219 -3.13 25.82 8.62
C ILE A 219 -4.09 25.79 7.44
N VAL A 220 -5.27 25.20 7.63
CA VAL A 220 -6.33 25.18 6.60
C VAL A 220 -7.65 25.72 7.15
N LYS A 221 -8.47 26.29 6.27
CA LYS A 221 -9.82 26.76 6.60
C LYS A 221 -10.74 25.57 6.92
N ARG A 222 -11.64 25.76 7.89
CA ARG A 222 -12.61 24.74 8.33
C ARG A 222 -13.50 24.17 7.22
N GLU A 223 -13.72 24.91 6.14
CA GLU A 223 -14.50 24.46 4.99
C GLU A 223 -13.76 23.42 4.11
N HIS A 224 -12.43 23.46 4.09
CA HIS A 224 -11.61 22.44 3.42
C HIS A 224 -11.64 21.09 4.18
N ILE A 225 -12.02 21.11 5.47
CA ILE A 225 -12.24 19.93 6.35
C ILE A 225 -13.46 19.12 5.92
N LYS A 226 -14.40 19.68 5.14
CA LYS A 226 -15.72 19.04 4.89
C LYS A 226 -15.65 17.64 4.25
N ARG A 227 -14.46 17.12 3.90
CA ARG A 227 -14.24 15.77 3.37
C ARG A 227 -13.15 15.07 4.21
N SER A 228 -13.53 14.40 5.31
CA SER A 228 -12.65 13.37 5.90
C SER A 228 -12.30 12.36 4.81
N ILE A 229 -11.03 11.93 4.79
CA ILE A 229 -10.56 10.96 3.81
C ILE A 229 -10.28 9.65 4.54
N THR A 230 -10.98 8.60 4.15
CA THR A 230 -10.62 7.24 4.54
C THR A 230 -9.76 6.63 3.45
N ARG A 231 -8.55 6.21 3.81
CA ARG A 231 -7.66 5.46 2.92
C ARG A 231 -7.85 3.98 3.13
N LEU A 232 -8.00 3.24 2.04
CA LEU A 232 -7.80 1.80 1.97
C LEU A 232 -6.45 1.59 1.29
N GLU A 233 -5.46 1.06 2.00
CA GLU A 233 -4.15 0.72 1.45
C GLU A 233 -4.06 -0.80 1.35
N LEU A 234 -4.09 -1.29 0.11
CA LEU A 234 -3.98 -2.71 -0.21
C LEU A 234 -2.56 -3.02 -0.67
N ARG A 235 -1.81 -3.66 0.23
CA ARG A 235 -0.49 -4.22 -0.05
C ARG A 235 -0.65 -5.56 -0.75
N ILE A 236 0.04 -5.69 -1.88
CA ILE A 236 0.07 -6.87 -2.72
C ILE A 236 1.51 -7.35 -2.82
N LYS A 237 1.74 -8.63 -2.53
CA LYS A 237 3.02 -9.31 -2.69
C LYS A 237 2.81 -10.48 -3.65
N PRO A 238 3.15 -10.32 -4.94
CA PRO A 238 3.06 -11.40 -5.91
C PRO A 238 3.82 -12.64 -5.40
N PRO A 239 3.19 -13.84 -5.43
CA PRO A 239 3.86 -15.06 -5.00
C PRO A 239 5.01 -15.40 -5.96
N TYR A 240 5.96 -16.22 -5.51
CA TYR A 240 7.09 -16.59 -6.35
C TYR A 240 6.68 -17.46 -7.55
N GLN A 241 5.65 -18.28 -7.37
CA GLN A 241 5.10 -19.20 -8.36
C GLN A 241 4.28 -18.50 -9.46
N GLN A 242 3.76 -17.30 -9.18
CA GLN A 242 3.07 -16.45 -10.16
C GLN A 242 3.69 -15.04 -10.05
N PRO A 243 4.91 -14.88 -10.58
CA PRO A 243 5.63 -13.61 -10.51
C PRO A 243 4.88 -12.54 -11.30
N LEU A 244 4.95 -11.30 -10.83
CA LEU A 244 4.57 -10.13 -11.59
C LEU A 244 5.86 -9.40 -11.98
N PHE A 245 6.15 -9.29 -13.28
CA PHE A 245 7.29 -8.50 -13.73
C PHE A 245 6.98 -7.01 -13.70
N LEU A 246 8.02 -6.18 -13.58
CA LEU A 246 7.86 -4.73 -13.52
C LEU A 246 7.22 -4.16 -14.80
N SER A 247 7.52 -4.79 -15.95
CA SER A 247 6.94 -4.50 -17.26
C SER A 247 5.44 -4.82 -17.35
N GLU A 248 4.94 -5.73 -16.51
CA GLU A 248 3.57 -6.25 -16.54
C GLU A 248 2.68 -5.61 -15.48
N VAL A 249 3.17 -4.63 -14.72
CA VAL A 249 2.41 -4.04 -13.61
C VAL A 249 1.09 -3.44 -14.08
N SER A 250 1.01 -2.90 -15.30
CA SER A 250 -0.23 -2.40 -15.91
C SER A 250 -1.29 -3.48 -16.16
N MET A 251 -0.89 -4.75 -16.22
CA MET A 251 -1.76 -5.91 -16.44
C MET A 251 -2.34 -6.48 -15.15
N LEU A 252 -2.04 -5.89 -13.99
CA LEU A 252 -2.56 -6.36 -12.71
C LEU A 252 -4.10 -6.32 -12.70
N GLU A 253 -4.72 -7.47 -12.43
CA GLU A 253 -6.15 -7.56 -12.22
C GLU A 253 -6.59 -6.78 -10.98
N ASN A 254 -7.81 -6.22 -11.00
CA ASN A 254 -8.35 -5.43 -9.89
C ASN A 254 -8.31 -6.19 -8.55
N PRO A 255 -7.39 -5.85 -7.64
CA PRO A 255 -7.20 -6.57 -6.40
C PRO A 255 -8.22 -6.13 -5.32
N PHE A 256 -8.87 -4.98 -5.51
CA PHE A 256 -9.91 -4.48 -4.62
C PHE A 256 -11.24 -5.22 -4.78
N SER A 257 -11.43 -5.95 -5.90
CA SER A 257 -12.61 -6.81 -6.14
C SER A 257 -12.81 -7.86 -5.04
N ARG A 258 -11.73 -8.25 -4.36
CA ARG A 258 -11.73 -9.23 -3.28
C ARG A 258 -12.14 -8.64 -1.92
N ILE A 259 -12.23 -7.32 -1.79
CA ILE A 259 -12.57 -6.70 -0.50
C ILE A 259 -14.08 -6.74 -0.28
N LEU A 260 -14.49 -7.36 0.82
CA LEU A 260 -15.87 -7.39 1.26
C LEU A 260 -16.14 -6.28 2.27
N ILE A 261 -17.27 -5.58 2.10
CA ILE A 261 -17.69 -4.47 2.95
C ILE A 261 -19.02 -4.81 3.61
N TYR A 262 -19.08 -4.75 4.94
CA TYR A 262 -20.26 -5.08 5.73
C TYR A 262 -20.77 -3.86 6.48
N ARG A 263 -22.09 -3.69 6.56
CA ARG A 263 -22.71 -2.58 7.29
C ARG A 263 -22.70 -2.86 8.78
N ARG A 264 -22.09 -1.98 9.58
CA ARG A 264 -22.03 -2.18 11.04
C ARG A 264 -23.40 -2.24 11.69
N ASN A 265 -24.31 -1.34 11.30
CA ASN A 265 -25.66 -1.31 11.86
C ASN A 265 -26.47 -2.59 11.58
N LYS A 266 -26.23 -3.24 10.43
CA LYS A 266 -26.86 -4.53 10.11
C LYS A 266 -26.29 -5.66 10.95
N ILE A 267 -24.97 -5.74 11.10
CA ILE A 267 -24.35 -6.72 12.01
C ILE A 267 -24.88 -6.50 13.43
N ALA A 268 -24.94 -5.25 13.89
CA ALA A 268 -25.38 -4.92 15.24
C ALA A 268 -26.88 -5.16 15.50
N SER A 269 -27.73 -5.20 14.47
CA SER A 269 -29.16 -5.47 14.64
C SER A 269 -29.51 -6.94 14.38
N GLN A 270 -28.88 -7.56 13.38
CA GLN A 270 -29.25 -8.88 12.85
C GLN A 270 -28.32 -10.01 13.33
N PHE A 271 -27.16 -9.66 13.89
CA PHE A 271 -26.17 -10.62 14.35
C PHE A 271 -25.48 -10.15 15.64
N LYS A 272 -26.31 -9.85 16.65
CA LYS A 272 -25.90 -9.21 17.92
C LYS A 272 -24.89 -10.05 18.69
N ASP A 273 -25.15 -11.34 18.82
CA ASP A 273 -24.31 -12.33 19.50
C ASP A 273 -22.95 -12.54 18.81
N PHE A 274 -22.82 -12.15 17.54
CA PHE A 274 -21.55 -12.17 16.81
C PHE A 274 -20.66 -10.94 17.05
N LEU A 275 -21.24 -9.81 17.48
CA LEU A 275 -20.49 -8.56 17.66
C LEU A 275 -19.24 -8.69 18.55
N PRO A 276 -19.27 -9.40 19.70
CA PRO A 276 -18.08 -9.55 20.55
C PRO A 276 -16.88 -10.11 19.78
N TYR A 277 -17.11 -11.12 18.93
CA TYR A 277 -16.06 -11.80 18.16
C TYR A 277 -15.41 -10.92 17.08
N ILE A 278 -16.11 -9.90 16.57
CA ILE A 278 -15.51 -8.88 15.68
C ILE A 278 -14.71 -7.84 16.48
N LYS A 279 -15.15 -7.52 17.70
CA LYS A 279 -14.55 -6.49 18.54
C LYS A 279 -13.24 -6.94 19.19
N GLU A 280 -13.06 -8.24 19.42
CA GLU A 280 -11.83 -8.87 19.94
C GLU A 280 -10.65 -8.86 18.93
N GLU A 281 -10.49 -7.80 18.13
CA GLU A 281 -9.38 -7.65 17.19
C GLU A 281 -9.24 -8.81 16.19
N LYS A 282 -10.33 -9.23 15.53
CA LYS A 282 -10.30 -10.32 14.54
C LYS A 282 -10.71 -9.83 13.16
N SER A 283 -10.13 -10.44 12.13
CA SER A 283 -10.72 -10.40 10.78
C SER A 283 -12.10 -11.08 10.81
N ILE A 284 -13.02 -10.72 9.90
CA ILE A 284 -14.34 -11.37 9.86
C ILE A 284 -14.25 -12.90 9.72
N PRO A 285 -13.39 -13.50 8.86
CA PRO A 285 -13.27 -14.95 8.78
C PRO A 285 -12.79 -15.59 10.09
N LEU A 286 -11.89 -14.93 10.82
CA LEU A 286 -11.42 -15.41 12.12
C LEU A 286 -12.50 -15.25 13.19
N ALA A 287 -13.23 -14.14 13.19
CA ALA A 287 -14.38 -13.91 14.06
C ALA A 287 -15.44 -14.99 13.86
N VAL A 288 -15.76 -15.34 12.60
CA VAL A 288 -16.67 -16.45 12.27
C VAL A 288 -16.15 -17.77 12.85
N LYS A 289 -14.86 -18.06 12.68
CA LYS A 289 -14.26 -19.28 13.25
C LYS A 289 -14.41 -19.32 14.77
N SER A 290 -14.07 -18.24 15.47
CA SER A 290 -14.22 -18.16 16.93
C SER A 290 -15.67 -18.25 17.39
N TYR A 291 -16.60 -17.58 16.69
CA TYR A 291 -18.03 -17.65 16.97
C TYR A 291 -18.55 -19.07 16.83
N LEU A 292 -18.21 -19.75 15.74
CA LEU A 292 -18.61 -21.13 15.53
C LEU A 292 -18.04 -22.02 16.63
N GLN A 293 -16.73 -21.93 16.94
CA GLN A 293 -16.09 -22.72 18.00
C GLN A 293 -16.75 -22.54 19.38
N ALA A 294 -17.19 -21.33 19.72
CA ALA A 294 -17.89 -21.07 20.97
C ALA A 294 -19.35 -21.57 21.00
N LYS A 295 -19.85 -22.06 19.86
CA LYS A 295 -21.21 -22.56 19.65
C LYS A 295 -21.25 -24.00 19.16
N VAL A 296 -20.08 -24.67 19.09
CA VAL A 296 -19.98 -26.06 18.63
C VAL A 296 -20.57 -26.97 19.71
N ASP A 297 -21.52 -27.81 19.29
CA ASP A 297 -21.89 -29.05 19.97
C ASP A 297 -21.13 -30.23 19.32
N ASP A 298 -21.03 -31.38 19.99
CA ASP A 298 -20.33 -32.58 19.46
C ASP A 298 -20.94 -33.15 18.15
N ASP A 299 -22.10 -32.65 17.70
CA ASP A 299 -22.77 -33.05 16.45
C ASP A 299 -22.25 -32.28 15.22
N THR A 300 -21.59 -33.01 14.32
CA THR A 300 -21.03 -32.51 13.04
C THR A 300 -22.07 -31.92 12.07
N LYS A 301 -23.32 -32.40 12.06
CA LYS A 301 -24.40 -31.91 11.19
C LYS A 301 -24.93 -30.57 11.69
N VAL A 302 -25.10 -30.43 13.00
CA VAL A 302 -25.48 -29.17 13.67
C VAL A 302 -24.44 -28.08 13.36
N ASN A 303 -23.15 -28.42 13.45
CA ASN A 303 -22.05 -27.51 13.15
C ASN A 303 -22.05 -27.01 11.70
N ARG A 304 -22.37 -27.88 10.72
CA ARG A 304 -22.50 -27.49 9.31
C ARG A 304 -23.66 -26.51 9.09
N ASN A 305 -24.80 -26.78 9.70
CA ASN A 305 -25.99 -25.92 9.59
C ASN A 305 -25.76 -24.54 10.22
N LEU A 306 -25.11 -24.50 11.39
CA LEU A 306 -24.73 -23.25 12.05
C LEU A 306 -23.83 -22.39 11.15
N ARG A 307 -22.81 -23.00 10.52
CA ARG A 307 -21.93 -22.30 9.57
C ARG A 307 -22.70 -21.74 8.37
N LEU A 308 -23.62 -22.50 7.80
CA LEU A 308 -24.47 -22.02 6.71
C LEU A 308 -25.35 -20.84 7.14
N LYS A 309 -25.97 -20.91 8.33
CA LYS A 309 -26.77 -19.83 8.89
C LYS A 309 -25.95 -18.56 9.11
N THR A 310 -24.77 -18.70 9.72
CA THR A 310 -23.81 -17.60 9.95
C THR A 310 -23.40 -16.92 8.64
N ASN A 311 -23.04 -17.71 7.62
CA ASN A 311 -22.69 -17.17 6.31
C ASN A 311 -23.88 -16.42 5.68
N ARG A 312 -25.09 -17.00 5.71
CA ARG A 312 -26.31 -16.33 5.21
C ARG A 312 -26.59 -15.01 5.94
N CYS A 313 -26.40 -14.95 7.26
CA CYS A 313 -26.55 -13.70 8.02
C CYS A 313 -25.52 -12.65 7.60
N LEU A 314 -24.25 -13.05 7.42
CA LEU A 314 -23.20 -12.14 6.94
C LEU A 314 -23.45 -11.64 5.52
N GLU A 315 -23.95 -12.49 4.61
CA GLU A 315 -24.36 -12.07 3.27
C GLU A 315 -25.43 -10.98 3.33
N LYS A 316 -26.44 -11.12 4.20
CA LYS A 316 -27.47 -10.07 4.41
C LYS A 316 -26.89 -8.76 4.98
N CYS A 317 -25.79 -8.85 5.72
CA CYS A 317 -25.06 -7.73 6.30
C CYS A 317 -24.12 -7.03 5.31
N LYS A 318 -23.77 -7.68 4.17
CA LYS A 318 -22.96 -7.04 3.14
C LYS A 318 -23.62 -5.75 2.67
N SER A 319 -22.78 -4.75 2.41
CA SER A 319 -23.23 -3.49 1.90
C SER A 319 -23.70 -3.67 0.45
N LYS A 320 -24.94 -3.26 0.15
CA LYS A 320 -25.40 -3.09 -1.24
C LYS A 320 -24.57 -2.04 -2.00
N PHE A 321 -23.85 -1.17 -1.29
CA PHE A 321 -22.89 -0.24 -1.88
C PHE A 321 -21.52 -0.90 -1.90
N ILE A 322 -21.02 -1.14 -3.10
CA ILE A 322 -19.64 -1.55 -3.37
C ILE A 322 -18.77 -0.32 -3.61
N LEU A 323 -17.45 -0.48 -3.56
CA LEU A 323 -16.54 0.49 -4.15
C LEU A 323 -16.72 0.39 -5.67
N ASN A 324 -17.41 1.35 -6.28
CA ASN A 324 -17.54 1.39 -7.73
C ASN A 324 -16.22 1.94 -8.30
N ILE A 325 -15.32 1.03 -8.62
CA ILE A 325 -13.97 1.32 -9.11
C ILE A 325 -13.95 1.01 -10.60
N ASP A 326 -13.77 2.05 -11.39
CA ASP A 326 -13.44 1.99 -12.81
C ASP A 326 -11.97 1.57 -12.97
N TRP A 327 -11.76 0.26 -13.17
CA TRP A 327 -10.41 -0.30 -13.31
C TRP A 327 -9.79 0.01 -14.68
N SER A 328 -10.56 0.47 -15.68
CA SER A 328 -9.98 0.82 -16.99
C SER A 328 -9.05 2.04 -16.91
N LYS A 329 -9.10 2.80 -15.80
CA LYS A 329 -8.19 3.91 -15.49
C LYS A 329 -6.89 3.47 -14.80
N TYR A 330 -6.74 2.19 -14.49
CA TYR A 330 -5.53 1.69 -13.85
C TYR A 330 -4.25 1.92 -14.69
N PRO A 331 -4.26 1.71 -16.03
CA PRO A 331 -3.13 2.09 -16.89
C PRO A 331 -2.73 3.56 -16.73
N ASP A 332 -3.68 4.49 -16.67
CA ASP A 332 -3.39 5.91 -16.47
C ASP A 332 -2.67 6.18 -15.13
N ILE A 333 -3.00 5.42 -14.08
CA ILE A 333 -2.34 5.53 -12.77
C ILE A 333 -0.91 5.03 -12.87
N ILE A 334 -0.68 3.92 -13.58
CA ILE A 334 0.65 3.39 -13.84
C ILE A 334 1.45 4.41 -14.62
N ASP A 335 0.93 4.95 -15.72
CA ASP A 335 1.63 5.91 -16.56
C ASP A 335 2.02 7.17 -15.80
N ASN A 336 1.10 7.72 -14.99
CA ASN A 336 1.37 8.92 -14.19
C ASN A 336 2.34 8.67 -13.04
N SER A 337 2.29 7.50 -12.39
CA SER A 337 3.05 7.24 -11.16
C SER A 337 4.40 6.60 -11.42
N ILE A 338 4.45 5.64 -12.34
CA ILE A 338 5.60 4.76 -12.57
C ILE A 338 5.81 4.40 -14.06
N GLY A 339 5.17 5.11 -14.99
CA GLY A 339 5.14 4.79 -16.42
C GLY A 339 6.50 4.70 -17.09
N TYR A 340 7.51 5.37 -16.51
CA TYR A 340 8.90 5.20 -16.93
C TYR A 340 9.31 3.72 -16.97
N PHE A 341 8.94 2.93 -15.96
CA PHE A 341 9.35 1.53 -15.86
C PHE A 341 8.65 0.62 -16.87
N THR A 342 7.42 0.92 -17.25
CA THR A 342 6.61 0.10 -18.18
C THR A 342 6.88 0.42 -19.64
N GLN A 343 7.30 1.65 -19.95
CA GLN A 343 7.61 2.09 -21.32
C GLN A 343 9.00 1.68 -21.79
N THR A 344 10.01 1.64 -20.90
CA THR A 344 11.37 1.19 -21.27
C THR A 344 11.49 -0.32 -21.48
N SER A 345 10.50 -1.12 -21.07
CA SER A 345 10.48 -2.57 -21.35
C SER A 345 9.95 -2.93 -22.75
N LEU A 346 9.48 -1.93 -23.52
CA LEU A 346 8.94 -2.10 -24.87
C LEU A 346 9.86 -1.47 -25.95
N ARG A 347 11.09 -1.09 -25.62
CA ARG A 347 12.06 -0.53 -26.56
C ARG A 347 13.37 -1.28 -26.54
#